data_AF-A0A6A6MPD7-F1
#
_entry.id   AF-A0A6A6MPD7-F1
#
_cell.length_a   1.000
_cell.length_b   1.000
_cell.length_c   1.000
_cell.angle_alpha   90.00
_cell.angle_beta   90.00
_cell.angle_gamma   90.00
#
_symmetry.space_group_name_H-M   'P 1'
#
loop_
_entity.id
_entity.type
_entity.pdbx_description
1 polymer ?
#
loop_
_entity_poly.entity_id
_entity_poly.type
_entity_poly.pdbx_seq_one_letter_code
_entity_poly.pdbx_strand_id
1 'polypeptide(L)'
;MAVICIRLGAEANFAAKIPQTLVGTESFSVQGGNLPSQSSDEETLKMGDYRDILSLTRVLMYGPKSKADVDIIIDKCAGAGHLRDDILYYSKELSKYPDDDDEQRAYIMDMGIKALRRYFYLITFRSYLYCANPTETRFTSWMGARPELGHLCNNLRIDK
;
A
#
# COMPACT_ATOMS: atom_id res chain seq x y z
N MET A 1 11.74 -10.42 21.18
CA MET A 1 11.64 -9.26 20.26
C MET A 1 10.75 -8.22 20.91
N ALA A 2 11.30 -7.05 21.25
CA ALA A 2 10.53 -5.97 21.87
C ALA A 2 10.05 -5.02 20.76
N VAL A 3 8.73 -4.87 20.63
CA VAL A 3 8.15 -3.85 19.75
C VAL A 3 8.26 -2.52 20.49
N ILE A 4 9.25 -1.70 20.11
CA ILE A 4 9.38 -0.35 20.63
C ILE A 4 8.27 0.49 19.97
N CYS A 5 7.14 0.64 20.66
CA CYS A 5 6.13 1.63 20.27
C CYS A 5 6.74 3.02 20.42
N ILE A 6 7.18 3.59 19.30
CA ILE A 6 7.56 5.00 19.24
C ILE A 6 6.29 5.78 19.59
N ARG A 7 6.26 6.45 20.75
CA ARG A 7 5.18 7.39 21.06
C ARG A 7 5.23 8.50 20.01
N LEU A 8 4.34 8.42 19.02
CA LEU A 8 4.05 9.53 18.13
C LEU A 8 3.47 10.63 19.01
N GLY A 9 4.29 11.66 19.29
CA GLY A 9 3.80 12.92 19.84
C GLY A 9 2.82 13.51 18.84
N ALA A 10 1.53 13.28 19.07
CA ALA A 10 0.50 14.13 18.54
C ALA A 10 0.66 15.49 19.24
N GLU A 11 0.96 16.52 18.46
CA GLU A 11 0.63 17.94 18.63
C GLU A 11 1.72 18.80 17.95
N ALA A 12 1.26 19.72 17.09
CA ALA A 12 2.01 20.78 16.40
C ALA A 12 2.99 20.36 15.28
N ASN A 13 2.52 20.39 14.03
CA ASN A 13 3.14 21.09 12.88
C ASN A 13 2.50 20.64 11.54
N PHE A 14 1.22 20.91 11.37
CA PHE A 14 0.58 20.95 10.04
C PHE A 14 0.69 22.39 9.51
N ALA A 15 1.87 22.80 9.07
CA ALA A 15 2.02 24.05 8.32
C ALA A 15 3.31 24.06 7.49
N ALA A 16 3.15 24.42 6.20
CA ALA A 16 4.17 24.73 5.19
C ALA A 16 4.95 23.51 4.62
N LYS A 17 5.22 23.38 3.32
CA LYS A 17 5.35 24.38 2.24
C LYS A 17 5.33 23.62 0.91
N ILE A 18 4.52 24.03 -0.06
CA ILE A 18 4.60 23.56 -1.45
C ILE A 18 5.68 24.41 -2.15
N PRO A 19 6.71 23.83 -2.79
CA PRO A 19 7.56 24.58 -3.72
C PRO A 19 6.89 24.65 -5.11
N GLN A 20 6.57 25.86 -5.54
CA GLN A 20 6.32 26.18 -6.94
C GLN A 20 7.68 26.28 -7.66
N THR A 21 7.86 25.53 -8.74
CA THR A 21 9.04 25.64 -9.60
C THR A 21 8.60 26.12 -10.98
N LEU A 22 9.23 27.20 -11.43
CA LEU A 22 9.00 27.88 -12.71
C LEU A 22 9.24 26.94 -13.91
N VAL A 23 8.34 27.01 -14.90
CA VAL A 23 8.54 26.41 -16.22
C VAL A 23 9.25 27.42 -17.12
N GLY A 24 10.50 27.12 -17.47
CA GLY A 24 11.23 27.73 -18.57
C GLY A 24 11.09 26.87 -19.83
N THR A 25 10.73 27.51 -20.93
CA THR A 25 10.62 26.93 -22.27
C THR A 25 12.00 26.60 -22.84
N GLU A 26 12.28 25.34 -23.13
CA GLU A 26 13.17 24.94 -24.24
C GLU A 26 12.65 23.64 -24.88
N SER A 27 12.50 23.68 -26.21
CA SER A 27 12.15 22.54 -27.06
C SER A 27 13.41 21.71 -27.32
N PHE A 28 13.34 20.39 -27.50
CA PHE A 28 14.01 19.70 -28.61
C PHE A 28 13.61 18.22 -28.75
N SER A 29 13.36 17.87 -30.03
CA SER A 29 13.55 16.58 -30.72
C SER A 29 12.71 15.33 -30.37
N VAL A 30 11.96 14.90 -31.39
CA VAL A 30 11.43 13.56 -31.59
C VAL A 30 12.56 12.57 -31.86
N GLN A 31 12.61 11.47 -31.11
CA GLN A 31 13.20 10.21 -31.56
C GLN A 31 12.41 9.03 -30.99
N GLY A 32 11.77 8.28 -31.88
CA GLY A 32 11.14 7.00 -31.59
C GLY A 32 12.20 5.88 -31.54
N GLY A 33 12.05 4.98 -30.57
CA GLY A 33 12.88 3.78 -30.42
C GLY A 33 12.71 3.08 -29.07
N ASN A 34 11.66 2.26 -28.95
CA ASN A 34 11.45 1.10 -28.08
C ASN A 34 11.82 1.07 -26.56
N LEU A 35 10.72 0.94 -25.78
CA LEU A 35 10.48 0.16 -24.55
C LEU A 35 11.03 0.67 -23.17
N PRO A 36 10.19 1.36 -22.38
CA PRO A 36 10.45 1.67 -20.97
C PRO A 36 9.55 0.92 -19.95
N SER A 37 8.83 -0.14 -20.34
CA SER A 37 7.74 -0.68 -19.50
C SER A 37 8.23 -1.28 -18.16
N GLN A 38 9.37 -1.96 -18.14
CA GLN A 38 9.77 -2.78 -16.98
C GLN A 38 10.27 -1.96 -15.77
N SER A 39 10.94 -0.82 -16.00
CA SER A 39 11.40 0.06 -14.91
C SER A 39 10.24 0.84 -14.29
N SER A 40 9.27 1.25 -15.11
CA SER A 40 8.06 1.93 -14.65
C SER A 40 7.22 1.06 -13.73
N ASP A 41 7.03 -0.22 -14.08
CA ASP A 41 6.18 -1.12 -13.29
C ASP A 41 6.79 -1.42 -11.91
N GLU A 42 8.10 -1.63 -11.82
CA GLU A 42 8.76 -1.88 -10.54
C GLU A 42 8.68 -0.66 -9.59
N GLU A 43 8.80 0.55 -10.12
CA GLU A 43 8.65 1.78 -9.34
C GLU A 43 7.23 1.93 -8.77
N THR A 44 6.19 1.59 -9.54
CA THR A 44 4.81 1.61 -9.02
C THR A 44 4.58 0.60 -7.90
N LEU A 45 5.18 -0.60 -7.99
CA LEU A 45 5.09 -1.61 -6.95
C LEU A 45 5.85 -1.22 -5.68
N LYS A 46 6.99 -0.52 -5.79
CA LYS A 46 7.70 0.09 -4.65
C LYS A 46 6.86 1.16 -3.95
N MET A 47 6.07 1.90 -4.71
CA MET A 47 5.11 2.88 -4.18
C MET A 47 3.87 2.23 -3.55
N GLY A 48 3.73 0.91 -3.60
CA GLY A 48 2.62 0.18 -3.02
C GLY A 48 1.34 0.27 -3.85
N ASP A 49 1.46 0.58 -5.15
CA ASP A 49 0.33 0.74 -6.07
C ASP A 49 -0.15 -0.61 -6.63
N TYR A 50 -0.37 -1.57 -5.73
CA TYR A 50 -0.88 -2.90 -6.07
C TYR A 50 -2.34 -2.82 -6.53
N ARG A 51 -2.73 -3.64 -7.52
CA ARG A 51 -4.07 -3.59 -8.12
C ARG A 51 -5.20 -3.62 -7.10
N ASP A 52 -5.11 -4.50 -6.11
CA ASP A 52 -6.14 -4.68 -5.10
C ASP A 52 -6.15 -3.55 -4.06
N ILE A 53 -4.99 -2.94 -3.78
CA ILE A 53 -4.90 -1.74 -2.95
C ILE A 53 -5.49 -0.54 -3.67
N LEU A 54 -5.23 -0.39 -4.97
CA LEU A 54 -5.89 0.64 -5.78
C LEU A 54 -7.41 0.42 -5.84
N SER A 55 -7.87 -0.83 -5.89
CA SER A 55 -9.30 -1.15 -5.84
C SER A 55 -9.91 -0.79 -4.49
N LEU A 56 -9.21 -1.08 -3.40
CA LEU A 56 -9.59 -0.63 -2.05
C LEU A 56 -9.69 0.89 -1.95
N THR A 57 -8.68 1.64 -2.40
CA THR A 57 -8.68 3.10 -2.26
C THR A 57 -9.81 3.78 -3.02
N ARG A 58 -10.31 3.17 -4.11
CA ARG A 58 -11.48 3.68 -4.85
C ARG A 58 -12.80 3.54 -4.09
N VAL A 59 -12.94 2.54 -3.23
CA VAL A 59 -14.18 2.30 -2.47
C VAL A 59 -14.15 2.93 -1.06
N LEU A 60 -12.97 3.31 -0.56
CA LEU A 60 -12.84 3.95 0.74
C LEU A 60 -13.12 5.45 0.69
N MET A 61 -13.81 5.95 1.72
CA MET A 61 -13.84 7.40 1.97
C MET A 61 -12.45 7.88 2.36
N TYR A 62 -11.99 8.96 1.74
CA TYR A 62 -10.61 9.43 1.89
C TYR A 62 -9.56 8.36 1.54
N GLY A 63 -9.86 7.44 0.61
CA GLY A 63 -8.99 6.30 0.28
C GLY A 63 -7.55 6.69 -0.10
N PRO A 64 -7.32 7.56 -1.10
CA PRO A 64 -5.97 7.98 -1.47
C PRO A 64 -5.20 8.65 -0.33
N LYS A 65 -5.89 9.50 0.46
CA LYS A 65 -5.30 10.14 1.64
C LYS A 65 -4.94 9.13 2.72
N SER A 66 -5.82 8.15 2.96
CA SER A 66 -5.62 7.09 3.95
C SER A 66 -4.44 6.21 3.59
N LYS A 67 -4.26 5.88 2.30
CA LYS A 67 -3.07 5.18 1.81
C LYS A 67 -1.81 6.01 2.06
N ALA A 68 -1.79 7.27 1.62
CA ALA A 68 -0.62 8.14 1.78
C ALA A 68 -0.19 8.28 3.25
N ASP A 69 -1.14 8.44 4.18
CA ASP A 69 -0.83 8.50 5.60
C ASP A 69 -0.24 7.19 6.14
N VAL A 70 -0.78 6.05 5.70
CA VAL A 70 -0.27 4.73 6.11
C VAL A 70 1.12 4.50 5.54
N ASP A 71 1.39 4.90 4.30
CA ASP A 71 2.72 4.80 3.69
C ASP A 71 3.75 5.57 4.51
N ILE A 72 3.43 6.81 4.92
CA ILE A 72 4.28 7.63 5.80
C ILE A 72 4.52 6.95 7.16
N ILE A 73 3.51 6.30 7.73
CA ILE A 73 3.63 5.59 9.01
C ILE A 73 4.52 4.35 8.85
N ILE A 74 4.36 3.59 7.77
CA ILE A 74 5.20 2.43 7.46
C ILE A 74 6.67 2.86 7.34
N ASP A 75 6.94 3.96 6.65
CA ASP A 75 8.30 4.51 6.50
C ASP A 75 8.91 4.89 7.86
N LYS A 76 8.13 5.56 8.72
CA LYS A 76 8.56 5.94 10.07
C LYS A 76 8.77 4.73 11.00
N CYS A 77 8.12 3.61 10.71
CA CYS A 77 8.17 2.38 11.51
C CYS A 77 9.05 1.29 10.90
N ALA A 78 9.87 1.61 9.88
CA ALA A 78 10.67 0.63 9.13
C ALA A 78 11.60 -0.23 10.01
N GLY A 79 12.00 0.25 11.20
CA GLY A 79 12.79 -0.54 12.17
C GLY A 79 12.10 -1.80 12.70
N ALA A 80 10.78 -1.93 12.55
CA ALA A 80 10.01 -3.13 12.91
C ALA A 80 9.69 -4.04 11.70
N GLY A 81 10.19 -3.69 10.51
CA GLY A 81 9.86 -4.31 9.23
C GLY A 81 9.11 -3.34 8.31
N HIS A 82 9.34 -3.45 7.00
CA HIS A 82 8.78 -2.55 5.99
C HIS A 82 7.79 -3.29 5.09
N LEU A 83 6.50 -3.05 5.31
CA LEU A 83 5.45 -3.88 4.74
C LEU A 83 5.38 -3.82 3.20
N ARG A 84 5.69 -2.67 2.59
CA ARG A 84 5.73 -2.53 1.12
C ARG A 84 6.92 -3.29 0.52
N ASP A 85 8.03 -3.36 1.26
CA ASP A 85 9.20 -4.15 0.83
C ASP A 85 8.92 -5.64 0.95
N ASP A 86 8.25 -6.07 2.03
CA ASP A 86 7.80 -7.45 2.19
C ASP A 86 6.92 -7.89 1.01
N ILE A 87 5.91 -7.08 0.65
CA ILE A 87 4.99 -7.40 -0.46
C ILE A 87 5.77 -7.47 -1.79
N LEU A 88 6.65 -6.49 -2.04
CA LEU A 88 7.48 -6.48 -3.24
C LEU A 88 8.42 -7.68 -3.30
N TYR A 89 9.01 -8.06 -2.17
CA TYR A 89 9.87 -9.23 -2.05
C TYR A 89 9.10 -10.50 -2.43
N TYR A 90 7.94 -10.76 -1.81
CA TYR A 90 7.16 -11.97 -2.11
C TYR A 90 6.63 -11.98 -3.56
N SER A 91 6.28 -10.83 -4.14
CA SER A 91 5.94 -10.72 -5.56
C SER A 91 7.09 -11.14 -6.46
N LYS A 92 8.31 -10.63 -6.19
CA LYS A 92 9.53 -11.00 -6.93
C LYS A 92 9.96 -12.44 -6.72
N GLU A 93 9.77 -13.02 -5.54
CA GLU A 93 10.06 -14.42 -5.32
C GLU A 93 9.06 -15.30 -6.08
N LEU A 94 7.77 -14.95 -6.09
CA LEU A 94 6.72 -15.73 -6.76
C LEU A 94 6.92 -15.83 -8.28
N SER A 95 7.59 -14.86 -8.91
CA SER A 95 7.91 -14.88 -10.34
C SER A 95 9.12 -15.75 -10.69
N LYS A 96 9.94 -16.15 -9.71
CA LYS A 96 11.13 -17.01 -9.92
C LYS A 96 10.80 -18.50 -9.92
N TYR A 97 9.72 -18.92 -9.27
CA TYR A 97 9.35 -20.32 -9.16
C TYR A 97 8.44 -20.76 -10.31
N PRO A 98 8.83 -21.77 -11.12
CA PRO A 98 7.93 -22.41 -12.07
C PRO A 98 6.77 -23.11 -11.35
N ASP A 99 5.67 -23.38 -12.07
CA ASP A 99 4.46 -23.98 -11.47
C ASP A 99 4.66 -25.41 -10.92
N ASP A 100 5.83 -26.04 -11.08
CA ASP A 100 6.11 -27.41 -10.62
C ASP A 100 6.61 -27.51 -9.15
N ASP A 101 6.96 -26.41 -8.48
CA ASP A 101 7.35 -26.41 -7.05
C ASP A 101 6.20 -25.89 -6.17
N ASP A 102 5.20 -26.74 -5.97
CA ASP A 102 3.91 -26.37 -5.37
C ASP A 102 4.02 -25.89 -3.91
N GLU A 103 4.87 -26.51 -3.08
CA GLU A 103 4.90 -26.22 -1.63
C GLU A 103 5.58 -24.89 -1.33
N GLN A 104 6.76 -24.64 -1.92
CA GLN A 104 7.49 -23.39 -1.72
C GLN A 104 6.72 -22.21 -2.33
N ARG A 105 6.10 -22.41 -3.51
CA ARG A 105 5.25 -21.42 -4.17
C ARG A 105 4.02 -21.08 -3.33
N ALA A 106 3.36 -22.09 -2.76
CA ALA A 106 2.23 -21.88 -1.85
C ALA A 106 2.63 -21.10 -0.59
N TYR A 107 3.80 -21.41 0.00
CA TYR A 107 4.33 -20.67 1.14
C TYR A 107 4.61 -19.19 0.82
N ILE A 108 5.31 -18.91 -0.28
CA ILE A 108 5.60 -17.54 -0.72
C ILE A 108 4.31 -16.77 -1.00
N MET A 109 3.36 -17.40 -1.67
CA MET A 109 2.05 -16.81 -1.96
C MET A 109 1.30 -16.48 -0.66
N ASP A 110 1.25 -17.40 0.30
CA ASP A 110 0.58 -17.18 1.59
C ASP A 110 1.24 -16.05 2.40
N MET A 111 2.58 -16.02 2.47
CA MET A 111 3.31 -14.94 3.15
C MET A 111 3.05 -13.57 2.51
N GLY A 112 3.07 -13.53 1.18
CA GLY A 112 2.79 -12.32 0.44
C GLY A 112 1.35 -11.83 0.63
N ILE A 113 0.35 -12.72 0.56
CA ILE A 113 -1.05 -12.37 0.83
C ILE A 113 -1.24 -11.87 2.27
N LYS A 114 -0.54 -12.46 3.25
CA LYS A 114 -0.55 -11.97 4.64
C LYS A 114 0.04 -10.57 4.76
N ALA A 115 1.11 -10.25 4.03
CA ALA A 115 1.67 -8.90 3.98
C ALA A 115 0.67 -7.91 3.35
N LEU A 116 0.10 -8.26 2.21
CA LEU A 116 -0.90 -7.43 1.52
C LEU A 116 -2.15 -7.19 2.36
N ARG A 117 -2.63 -8.22 3.07
CA ARG A 117 -3.78 -8.13 3.97
C ARG A 117 -3.51 -7.21 5.17
N ARG A 118 -2.30 -7.23 5.73
CA ARG A 118 -1.91 -6.26 6.77
C ARG A 118 -1.98 -4.84 6.24
N TYR A 119 -1.52 -4.61 5.02
CA TYR A 119 -1.53 -3.28 4.39
C TYR A 119 -2.96 -2.80 4.11
N PHE A 120 -3.80 -3.69 3.58
CA PHE A 120 -5.24 -3.48 3.41
C PHE A 120 -5.91 -3.00 4.70
N TYR A 121 -5.68 -3.69 5.82
CA TYR A 121 -6.31 -3.33 7.09
C TYR A 121 -5.80 -2.01 7.66
N LEU A 122 -4.52 -1.68 7.51
CA LEU A 122 -3.99 -0.39 7.95
C LEU A 122 -4.64 0.77 7.19
N ILE A 123 -4.73 0.69 5.86
CA ILE A 123 -5.39 1.70 5.02
C ILE A 123 -6.87 1.83 5.39
N THR A 124 -7.55 0.70 5.53
CA THR A 124 -8.97 0.65 5.85
C THR A 124 -9.25 1.21 7.24
N PHE A 125 -8.40 0.90 8.22
CA PHE A 125 -8.50 1.45 9.57
C PHE A 125 -8.25 2.97 9.58
N ARG A 126 -7.28 3.46 8.78
CA ARG A 126 -7.06 4.90 8.62
C ARG A 126 -8.28 5.60 8.03
N SER A 127 -8.92 5.02 7.01
CA SER A 127 -10.17 5.53 6.44
C SER A 127 -11.31 5.53 7.47
N TYR A 128 -11.44 4.47 8.26
CA TYR A 128 -12.39 4.39 9.37
C TYR A 128 -12.20 5.55 10.36
N LEU A 129 -10.96 5.85 10.78
CA LEU A 129 -10.68 6.97 11.68
C LEU A 129 -11.00 8.35 11.10
N TYR A 130 -11.08 8.47 9.77
CA TYR A 130 -11.49 9.71 9.12
C TYR A 130 -13.00 9.95 9.09
N CYS A 131 -13.80 8.88 9.10
CA CYS A 131 -15.23 8.99 8.80
C CYS A 131 -16.17 8.43 9.86
N ALA A 132 -15.66 7.63 10.78
CA ALA A 132 -16.44 7.06 11.87
C ALA A 132 -15.98 7.67 13.19
N ASN A 133 -16.92 7.84 14.11
CA ASN A 133 -16.61 8.12 15.50
C ASN A 133 -16.33 6.79 16.21
N PRO A 134 -15.09 6.53 16.70
CA PRO A 134 -14.76 5.26 17.34
C PRO A 134 -15.54 4.97 18.63
N THR A 135 -16.16 5.98 19.24
CA THR A 135 -17.03 5.79 20.41
C THR A 135 -18.42 5.30 20.04
N GLU A 136 -18.87 5.52 18.80
CA GLU A 136 -20.21 5.16 18.33
C GLU A 136 -20.21 3.83 17.57
N THR A 137 -19.23 3.62 16.69
CA THR A 137 -19.14 2.42 15.86
C THR A 137 -17.75 1.82 15.96
N ARG A 138 -17.65 0.56 16.39
CA ARG A 138 -16.37 -0.17 16.39
C ARG A 138 -15.92 -0.48 14.97
N PHE A 139 -14.61 -0.55 14.75
CA PHE A 139 -14.03 -0.89 13.45
C PHE A 139 -14.60 -2.18 12.84
N THR A 140 -14.77 -3.23 13.65
CA THR A 140 -15.33 -4.51 13.17
C THR A 140 -16.77 -4.38 12.69
N SER A 141 -17.61 -3.61 13.39
CA SER A 141 -18.98 -3.31 12.97
C SER A 141 -19.01 -2.45 11.70
N TRP A 142 -18.14 -1.45 11.61
CA TRP A 142 -18.00 -0.59 10.44
C TRP A 142 -17.56 -1.39 9.20
N MET A 143 -16.61 -2.31 9.36
CA MET A 143 -16.20 -3.25 8.31
C MET A 143 -17.34 -4.20 7.91
N GLY A 144 -18.05 -4.76 8.89
CA GLY A 144 -19.15 -5.70 8.66
C GLY A 144 -20.34 -5.07 7.93
N ALA A 145 -20.57 -3.77 8.09
CA ALA A 145 -21.60 -3.02 7.36
C ALA A 145 -21.24 -2.76 5.88
N ARG A 146 -20.01 -3.10 5.45
CA ARG A 146 -19.45 -2.80 4.14
C ARG A 146 -18.99 -4.09 3.44
N PRO A 147 -19.93 -4.87 2.87
CA PRO A 147 -19.62 -6.17 2.27
C PRO A 147 -18.61 -6.09 1.13
N GLU A 148 -18.50 -4.96 0.44
CA GLU A 148 -17.49 -4.71 -0.58
C GLU A 148 -16.05 -4.80 -0.03
N LEU A 149 -15.83 -4.36 1.22
CA LEU A 149 -14.52 -4.44 1.86
C LEU A 149 -14.18 -5.89 2.23
N GLY A 150 -15.17 -6.65 2.70
CA GLY A 150 -15.02 -8.09 2.94
C GLY A 150 -14.69 -8.84 1.65
N HIS A 151 -15.38 -8.52 0.56
CA HIS A 151 -15.12 -9.11 -0.75
C HIS A 151 -13.69 -8.83 -1.23
N LEU A 152 -13.23 -7.57 -1.16
CA LEU A 152 -11.87 -7.21 -1.57
C LEU A 152 -10.81 -7.92 -0.70
N CYS A 153 -10.99 -7.97 0.62
CA CYS A 153 -10.04 -8.61 1.54
C CYS A 153 -9.89 -10.12 1.32
N ASN A 154 -10.99 -10.80 0.98
CA ASN A 154 -11.01 -12.24 0.70
C ASN A 154 -10.39 -12.59 -0.66
N ASN A 155 -10.40 -11.65 -1.61
CA ASN A 155 -9.94 -11.87 -2.98
C ASN A 155 -8.60 -11.19 -3.30
N LEU A 156 -7.82 -10.82 -2.27
CA LEU A 156 -6.48 -10.27 -2.44
C LEU A 156 -5.58 -11.22 -3.24
N ARG A 157 -4.82 -10.64 -4.17
CA ARG A 157 -3.86 -11.30 -5.05
C ARG A 157 -2.57 -10.50 -5.10
N ILE A 158 -1.46 -11.24 -5.20
CA ILE A 158 -0.19 -10.65 -5.56
C ILE A 158 -0.08 -10.69 -7.08
N ASP A 159 0.21 -9.53 -7.66
CA ASP A 159 0.53 -9.41 -9.08
C ASP A 159 1.85 -10.17 -9.35
N LYS A 160 1.83 -11.04 -10.37
CA LYS A 160 2.98 -11.81 -10.87
C LYS A 160 3.88 -10.96 -11.74
#